data_AF-A0A9J8BBR1-F1
#
_entry.id   AF-A0A9J8BBR1-F1
#
_cell.length_a   1.000
_cell.length_b   1.000
_cell.length_c   1.000
_cell.angle_alpha   90.00
_cell.angle_beta   90.00
_cell.angle_gamma   90.00
#
_symmetry.space_group_name_H-M   'P 1'
#
loop_
_entity.id
_entity.type
_entity.pdbx_description
1 polymer ?
#
loop_
_entity_poly.entity_id
_entity_poly.type
_entity_poly.pdbx_seq_one_letter_code
_entity_poly.pdbx_strand_id
1 'polypeptide(L)'
;MTNTGKRFSWFRWLCSVFGLLFYLADIGSDFLLSVQYFKKGHVTWAALTLVFVLVGSLCIQIFSYAWFKDDKENYGEDNKALSPCHLICIHVLQIGIFTRYVHLLKKSFKVLRSDDTQEEEQFHLFGLATDLSMLRMFEVFLESVPQLVLQVYIILGHNHQSYLQYISMAVSLLNIAWAMVDYRRCFRRSLPYLKEMPSGIPTAVYLFYKIFTITPRILSLTLFIMLSAFCTVAMACIWLVGTIWAFVEETDFCTSRVLEHLYRAIVGVILLFTFFNIKGENTTVHMTVYYIFSVGQNLAAPILLFLLKPESGVPDYFLPILFFILVSESMGLGFLGLYYSLLHPRQPCREKMTEEDGMDQVDGMNHEPKKTTRFERFLQI
;
A
#
# COMPACT_ATOMS: atom_id res chain seq x y z
N MET A 1 -28.04 -23.16 -7.69
CA MET A 1 -27.09 -22.91 -6.58
C MET A 1 -26.86 -21.42 -6.52
N THR A 2 -27.33 -20.80 -5.46
CA THR A 2 -27.31 -19.35 -5.23
C THR A 2 -25.89 -18.84 -5.35
N ASN A 3 -25.67 -17.93 -6.29
CA ASN A 3 -24.47 -17.11 -6.34
C ASN A 3 -24.53 -16.28 -5.06
N THR A 4 -23.85 -16.70 -4.00
CA THR A 4 -23.76 -15.92 -2.77
C THR A 4 -22.98 -14.66 -3.12
N GLY A 5 -23.72 -13.61 -3.50
CA GLY A 5 -23.18 -12.28 -3.74
C GLY A 5 -22.25 -11.89 -2.60
N LYS A 6 -21.10 -11.33 -2.95
CA LYS A 6 -20.06 -10.88 -2.02
C LYS A 6 -20.70 -9.90 -1.02
N ARG A 7 -21.17 -10.34 0.15
CA ARG A 7 -21.77 -9.46 1.18
C ARG A 7 -20.67 -8.88 2.06
N PHE A 8 -20.76 -7.58 2.34
CA PHE A 8 -19.90 -6.91 3.31
C PHE A 8 -20.09 -7.55 4.69
N SER A 9 -19.00 -7.93 5.35
CA SER A 9 -19.04 -8.72 6.58
C SER A 9 -18.59 -7.93 7.81
N TRP A 10 -19.05 -8.35 8.99
CA TRP A 10 -18.59 -7.80 10.28
C TRP A 10 -17.07 -7.87 10.44
N PHE A 11 -16.45 -8.94 9.95
CA PHE A 11 -14.98 -9.06 9.94
C PHE A 11 -14.33 -7.92 9.14
N ARG A 12 -14.87 -7.57 7.97
CA ARG A 12 -14.34 -6.46 7.16
C ARG A 12 -14.54 -5.12 7.86
N TRP A 13 -15.70 -4.91 8.47
CA TRP A 13 -15.98 -3.71 9.26
C TRP A 13 -14.95 -3.53 10.39
N LEU A 14 -14.65 -4.61 11.13
CA LEU A 14 -13.61 -4.62 12.15
C LEU A 14 -12.22 -4.31 11.57
N CYS A 15 -11.87 -4.85 10.39
CA CYS A 15 -10.62 -4.49 9.71
C CYS A 15 -10.53 -2.98 9.40
N SER A 16 -11.63 -2.34 8.99
CA SER A 16 -11.67 -0.89 8.76
C SER A 16 -11.48 -0.10 10.06
N VAL A 17 -12.03 -0.57 11.19
CA VAL A 17 -11.80 0.03 12.51
C VAL A 17 -10.32 -0.11 12.92
N PHE A 18 -9.73 -1.29 12.76
CA PHE A 18 -8.31 -1.50 13.03
C PHE A 18 -7.43 -0.61 12.14
N GLY A 19 -7.77 -0.45 10.86
CA GLY A 19 -7.08 0.46 9.95
C GLY A 19 -7.07 1.91 10.47
N LEU A 20 -8.20 2.40 10.98
CA LEU A 20 -8.30 3.72 11.61
C LEU A 20 -7.44 3.83 12.88
N LEU A 21 -7.45 2.79 13.72
CA LEU A 21 -6.65 2.78 14.95
C LEU A 21 -5.15 2.79 14.64
N PHE A 22 -4.69 2.02 13.64
CA PHE A 22 -3.30 2.06 13.21
C PHE A 22 -2.91 3.42 12.63
N TYR A 23 -3.79 4.06 11.85
CA TYR A 23 -3.59 5.42 11.37
C TYR A 23 -3.39 6.43 12.50
N LEU A 24 -4.24 6.38 13.53
CA LEU A 24 -4.11 7.24 14.71
C LEU A 24 -2.84 6.94 15.52
N ALA A 25 -2.48 5.67 15.64
CA ALA A 25 -1.28 5.24 16.34
C ALA A 25 0.00 5.74 15.64
N ASP A 26 0.03 5.68 14.30
CA ASP A 26 1.17 6.16 13.50
C ASP A 26 1.37 7.67 13.74
N ILE A 27 0.33 8.49 13.52
CA ILE A 27 0.38 9.95 13.79
C ILE A 27 0.91 10.26 15.19
N GLY A 28 0.38 9.57 16.21
CA GLY A 28 0.80 9.76 17.59
C GLY A 28 2.26 9.37 17.82
N SER A 29 2.68 8.25 17.24
CA SER A 29 4.04 7.73 17.37
C SER A 29 5.06 8.61 16.66
N ASP A 30 4.73 9.16 15.50
CA ASP A 30 5.61 9.98 14.68
C ASP A 30 5.82 11.36 15.29
N PHE A 31 4.73 11.94 15.82
CA PHE A 31 4.81 13.16 16.62
C PHE A 31 5.70 12.95 17.86
N LEU A 32 5.48 11.86 18.60
CA LEU A 32 6.26 11.56 19.79
C LEU A 32 7.75 11.36 19.47
N LEU A 33 8.06 10.63 18.39
CA LEU A 33 9.43 10.40 17.93
C LEU A 33 10.12 11.71 17.52
N SER A 34 9.43 12.56 16.77
CA SER A 34 9.95 13.88 16.37
C SER A 34 10.28 14.76 17.59
N VAL A 35 9.37 14.82 18.57
CA VAL A 35 9.61 15.55 19.83
C VAL A 35 10.79 14.96 20.61
N GLN A 36 10.92 13.63 20.66
CA GLN A 36 12.05 12.98 21.32
C GLN A 36 13.38 13.30 20.64
N TYR A 37 13.44 13.27 19.31
CA TYR A 37 14.65 13.64 18.56
C TYR A 37 15.02 15.10 18.77
N PHE A 38 14.03 16.00 18.76
CA PHE A 38 14.25 17.42 19.02
C PHE A 38 14.78 17.67 20.44
N LYS A 39 14.16 17.06 21.46
CA LYS A 39 14.60 17.17 22.86
C LYS A 39 16.01 16.63 23.10
N LYS A 40 16.43 15.60 22.35
CA LYS A 40 17.78 15.03 22.41
C LYS A 40 18.81 15.80 21.56
N GLY A 41 18.42 16.91 20.90
CA GLY A 41 19.31 17.71 20.07
C GLY A 41 19.55 17.16 18.66
N HIS A 42 18.88 16.06 18.28
CA HIS A 42 19.00 15.45 16.95
C HIS A 42 18.03 16.09 15.95
N VAL A 43 18.28 17.37 15.62
CA VAL A 43 17.40 18.17 14.76
C VAL A 43 17.21 17.56 13.37
N THR A 44 18.27 16.96 12.79
CA THR A 44 18.17 16.32 11.47
C THR A 44 17.21 15.14 11.47
N TRP A 45 17.21 14.30 12.52
CA TRP A 45 16.29 13.16 12.60
C TRP A 45 14.86 13.61 12.82
N ALA A 46 14.65 14.62 13.68
CA ALA A 46 13.34 15.24 13.85
C ALA A 46 12.80 15.84 12.55
N ALA A 47 13.64 16.56 11.81
CA ALA A 47 13.29 17.16 10.53
C ALA A 47 12.93 16.11 9.48
N LEU A 48 13.72 15.04 9.35
CA LEU A 48 13.44 13.95 8.41
C LEU A 48 12.12 13.24 8.74
N THR A 49 11.87 12.91 10.02
CA THR A 49 10.59 12.34 10.45
C THR A 49 9.42 13.24 10.09
N LEU A 50 9.51 14.56 10.36
CA LEU A 50 8.45 15.50 10.00
C LEU A 50 8.24 15.61 8.49
N VAL A 51 9.31 15.56 7.69
CA VAL A 51 9.20 15.58 6.23
C VAL A 51 8.45 14.35 5.72
N PHE A 52 8.75 13.15 6.23
CA PHE A 52 8.04 11.93 5.84
C PHE A 52 6.55 12.01 6.19
N VAL A 53 6.23 12.47 7.41
CA VAL A 53 4.84 12.69 7.85
C VAL A 53 4.12 13.70 6.94
N LEU A 54 4.73 14.85 6.67
CA LEU A 54 4.13 15.90 5.86
C LEU A 54 3.92 15.46 4.40
N VAL A 55 4.89 14.76 3.81
CA VAL A 55 4.79 14.27 2.42
C VAL A 55 3.71 13.20 2.30
N GLY A 56 3.72 12.19 3.17
CA GLY A 56 2.70 11.13 3.21
C GLY A 56 1.30 11.72 3.39
N SER A 57 1.14 12.55 4.41
CA SER A 57 -0.09 13.27 4.74
C SER A 57 -0.60 14.15 3.57
N LEU A 58 0.26 14.95 2.95
CA LEU A 58 -0.14 15.80 1.82
C LEU A 58 -0.63 14.96 0.63
N CYS A 59 0.12 13.90 0.28
CA CYS A 59 -0.26 13.02 -0.82
C CYS A 59 -1.63 12.37 -0.56
N ILE A 60 -1.86 11.77 0.61
CA ILE A 60 -3.14 11.13 0.89
C ILE A 60 -4.31 12.12 0.92
N GLN A 61 -4.12 13.35 1.39
CA GLN A 61 -5.19 14.36 1.36
C GLN A 61 -5.53 14.78 -0.07
N ILE A 62 -4.54 14.89 -0.96
CA ILE A 62 -4.78 15.21 -2.38
C ILE A 62 -5.64 14.13 -3.05
N PHE A 63 -5.29 12.85 -2.87
CA PHE A 63 -6.08 11.73 -3.40
C PHE A 63 -7.46 11.66 -2.74
N SER A 64 -7.53 11.77 -1.42
CA SER A 64 -8.80 11.77 -0.67
C SER A 64 -9.74 12.86 -1.17
N TYR A 65 -9.24 14.07 -1.42
CA TYR A 65 -10.02 15.18 -1.93
C TYR A 65 -10.56 14.88 -3.34
N ALA A 66 -9.69 14.44 -4.25
CA ALA A 66 -10.08 14.11 -5.61
C ALA A 66 -11.15 13.02 -5.64
N TRP A 67 -10.99 11.99 -4.80
CA TRP A 67 -11.95 10.90 -4.75
C TRP A 67 -13.27 11.30 -4.09
N PHE A 68 -13.26 12.18 -3.08
CA PHE A 68 -14.52 12.72 -2.55
C PHE A 68 -15.31 13.49 -3.61
N LYS A 69 -14.61 14.22 -4.48
CA LYS A 69 -15.24 14.91 -5.61
C LYS A 69 -15.83 13.89 -6.60
N ASP A 70 -15.06 12.88 -6.99
CA ASP A 70 -15.54 11.80 -7.87
C ASP A 70 -16.76 11.06 -7.27
N ASP A 71 -16.73 10.75 -5.97
CA ASP A 71 -17.81 10.01 -5.28
C ASP A 71 -19.11 10.82 -5.27
N LYS A 72 -19.00 12.15 -5.07
CA LYS A 72 -20.13 13.08 -5.11
C LYS A 72 -20.75 13.15 -6.51
N GLU A 73 -19.93 13.23 -7.55
CA GLU A 73 -20.38 13.31 -8.94
C GLU A 73 -21.04 12.00 -9.40
N ASN A 74 -20.48 10.85 -9.01
CA ASN A 74 -20.95 9.55 -9.49
C ASN A 74 -22.10 8.96 -8.68
N TYR A 75 -22.16 9.16 -7.36
CA TYR A 75 -23.13 8.47 -6.50
C TYR A 75 -24.19 9.38 -5.87
N GLY A 76 -24.13 10.70 -6.13
CA GLY A 76 -25.18 11.64 -5.72
C GLY A 76 -25.50 11.59 -4.23
N GLU A 77 -24.49 11.39 -3.37
CA GLU A 77 -24.73 11.15 -1.95
C GLU A 77 -25.46 12.32 -1.26
N ASP A 78 -26.58 12.00 -0.60
CA ASP A 78 -27.50 12.86 0.18
C ASP A 78 -26.86 13.62 1.37
N ASN A 79 -25.55 13.58 1.55
CA ASN A 79 -24.88 14.35 2.59
C ASN A 79 -24.98 15.83 2.26
N LYS A 80 -25.96 16.54 2.87
CA LYS A 80 -26.15 18.01 2.91
C LYS A 80 -25.01 18.72 2.21
N ALA A 81 -25.20 18.99 0.92
CA ALA A 81 -24.16 19.36 -0.04
C ALA A 81 -23.00 20.11 0.61
N LEU A 82 -21.93 19.38 0.98
CA LEU A 82 -20.71 20.02 1.46
C LEU A 82 -20.24 20.93 0.32
N SER A 83 -20.15 22.23 0.61
CA SER A 83 -19.68 23.19 -0.37
C SER A 83 -18.24 22.81 -0.77
N PRO A 84 -17.81 23.10 -2.01
CA PRO A 84 -16.43 22.85 -2.43
C PRO A 84 -15.41 23.49 -1.45
N CYS A 85 -15.72 24.68 -0.92
CA CYS A 85 -14.90 25.34 0.08
C CYS A 85 -14.79 24.55 1.40
N HIS A 86 -15.89 23.94 1.86
CA HIS A 86 -15.86 23.10 3.05
C HIS A 86 -15.03 21.84 2.81
N LEU A 87 -15.15 21.22 1.63
CA LEU A 87 -14.35 20.05 1.26
C LEU A 87 -12.84 20.37 1.21
N ILE A 88 -12.47 21.52 0.66
CA ILE A 88 -11.08 21.99 0.68
C ILE A 88 -10.62 22.23 2.11
N CYS A 89 -11.43 22.91 2.92
CA CYS A 89 -11.11 23.21 4.32
C CYS A 89 -10.82 21.95 5.14
N ILE A 90 -11.64 20.89 5.03
CA ILE A 90 -11.41 19.65 5.78
C ILE A 90 -10.11 18.95 5.36
N HIS A 91 -9.69 19.02 4.10
CA HIS A 91 -8.45 18.39 3.64
C HIS A 91 -7.22 19.22 4.04
N VAL A 92 -7.33 20.56 3.98
CA VAL A 92 -6.28 21.47 4.48
C VAL A 92 -6.08 21.31 5.98
N LEU A 93 -7.16 21.12 6.74
CA LEU A 93 -7.12 20.85 8.18
C LEU A 93 -6.75 19.39 8.53
N GLN A 94 -6.40 18.56 7.55
CA GLN A 94 -6.03 17.15 7.74
C GLN A 94 -7.17 16.24 8.24
N ILE A 95 -8.42 16.71 8.19
CA ILE A 95 -9.62 15.98 8.65
C ILE A 95 -10.19 15.07 7.55
N GLY A 96 -9.82 15.27 6.29
CA GLY A 96 -10.36 14.55 5.11
C GLY A 96 -10.35 13.03 5.25
N ILE A 97 -9.22 12.42 5.59
CA ILE A 97 -9.11 10.96 5.80
C ILE A 97 -10.06 10.46 6.89
N PHE A 98 -10.15 11.15 8.02
CA PHE A 98 -11.09 10.79 9.09
C PHE A 98 -12.54 10.83 8.62
N THR A 99 -12.90 11.81 7.77
CA THR A 99 -14.24 11.84 7.18
C THR A 99 -14.51 10.64 6.28
N ARG A 100 -13.53 10.15 5.49
CA ARG A 100 -13.69 8.92 4.69
C ARG A 100 -13.90 7.69 5.57
N TYR A 101 -13.12 7.55 6.64
CA TYR A 101 -13.28 6.45 7.61
C TYR A 101 -14.66 6.46 8.26
N VAL A 102 -15.08 7.61 8.81
CA VAL A 102 -16.40 7.74 9.45
C VAL A 102 -17.52 7.48 8.46
N HIS A 103 -17.39 7.98 7.23
CA HIS A 103 -18.35 7.73 6.16
C HIS A 103 -18.48 6.23 5.86
N LEU A 104 -17.37 5.53 5.58
CA LEU A 104 -17.35 4.09 5.32
C LEU A 104 -17.96 3.31 6.49
N LEU A 105 -17.54 3.59 7.72
CA LEU A 105 -17.98 2.87 8.92
C LEU A 105 -19.48 3.04 9.17
N LYS A 106 -20.03 4.26 8.97
CA LYS A 106 -21.47 4.52 9.10
C LYS A 106 -22.27 3.81 8.02
N LYS A 107 -21.86 3.92 6.75
CA LYS A 107 -22.56 3.32 5.61
C LYS A 107 -22.55 1.80 5.71
N SER A 108 -21.39 1.21 6.00
CA SER A 108 -21.26 -0.25 6.18
C SER A 108 -21.99 -0.77 7.43
N PHE A 109 -22.04 -0.02 8.54
CA PHE A 109 -22.83 -0.42 9.71
C PHE A 109 -24.33 -0.44 9.43
N LYS A 110 -24.84 0.55 8.69
CA LYS A 110 -26.25 0.58 8.24
C LYS A 110 -26.56 -0.67 7.40
N VAL A 111 -25.72 -0.95 6.41
CA VAL A 111 -25.87 -2.12 5.51
C VAL A 111 -25.75 -3.45 6.27
N LEU A 112 -24.86 -3.56 7.26
CA LEU A 112 -24.72 -4.77 8.07
C LEU A 112 -25.94 -5.05 8.96
N ARG A 113 -26.71 -4.01 9.30
CA ARG A 113 -27.91 -4.11 10.14
C ARG A 113 -29.19 -4.32 9.32
N SER A 114 -29.17 -3.98 8.04
CA SER A 114 -30.28 -4.22 7.12
C SER A 114 -30.14 -5.59 6.44
N ASP A 115 -31.21 -6.38 6.43
CA ASP A 115 -31.22 -7.68 5.75
C ASP A 115 -31.54 -7.59 4.25
N ASP A 116 -32.17 -6.49 3.83
CA ASP A 116 -32.47 -6.20 2.42
C ASP A 116 -31.51 -5.12 1.92
N THR A 117 -30.37 -5.54 1.36
CA THR A 117 -29.39 -4.63 0.76
C THR A 117 -29.24 -4.92 -0.73
N GLN A 118 -29.37 -3.88 -1.54
CA GLN A 118 -29.13 -3.97 -2.98
C GLN A 118 -27.65 -4.30 -3.27
N GLU A 119 -27.41 -5.09 -4.33
CA GLU A 119 -26.06 -5.48 -4.75
C GLU A 119 -25.19 -4.26 -5.11
N GLU A 120 -25.81 -3.19 -5.64
CA GLU A 120 -25.13 -1.93 -5.97
C GLU A 120 -24.56 -1.23 -4.74
N GLU A 121 -25.29 -1.22 -3.61
CA GLU A 121 -24.80 -0.63 -2.35
C GLU A 121 -23.61 -1.44 -1.78
N GLN A 122 -23.66 -2.77 -1.91
CA GLN A 122 -22.55 -3.65 -1.52
C GLN A 122 -21.31 -3.37 -2.35
N PHE A 123 -21.47 -3.27 -3.67
CA PHE A 123 -20.39 -2.97 -4.60
C PHE A 123 -19.76 -1.61 -4.32
N HIS A 124 -20.57 -0.57 -4.09
CA HIS A 124 -20.10 0.76 -3.69
C HIS A 124 -19.30 0.73 -2.38
N LEU A 125 -19.75 -0.03 -1.38
CA LEU A 125 -19.01 -0.19 -0.11
C LEU A 125 -17.63 -0.84 -0.31
N PHE A 126 -17.51 -1.82 -1.20
CA PHE A 126 -16.21 -2.39 -1.53
C PHE A 126 -15.31 -1.40 -2.27
N GLY A 127 -15.89 -0.55 -3.13
CA GLY A 127 -15.18 0.58 -3.75
C GLY A 127 -14.57 1.52 -2.70
N LEU A 128 -15.40 2.02 -1.77
CA LEU A 128 -14.96 2.89 -0.68
C LEU A 128 -13.90 2.24 0.22
N ALA A 129 -14.04 0.96 0.56
CA ALA A 129 -13.06 0.23 1.35
C ALA A 129 -11.73 0.07 0.61
N THR A 130 -11.78 -0.13 -0.71
CA THR A 130 -10.58 -0.27 -1.54
C THR A 130 -9.84 1.04 -1.65
N ASP A 131 -10.54 2.14 -1.88
CA ASP A 131 -9.97 3.48 -1.82
C ASP A 131 -9.23 3.70 -0.50
N LEU A 132 -9.87 3.42 0.62
CA LEU A 132 -9.27 3.65 1.93
C LEU A 132 -8.03 2.78 2.16
N SER A 133 -8.07 1.51 1.76
CA SER A 133 -6.90 0.63 1.82
C SER A 133 -5.76 1.09 0.90
N MET A 134 -6.08 1.74 -0.22
CA MET A 134 -5.07 2.29 -1.15
C MET A 134 -4.43 3.56 -0.60
N LEU A 135 -5.21 4.46 0.00
CA LEU A 135 -4.68 5.64 0.72
C LEU A 135 -3.75 5.21 1.85
N ARG A 136 -4.17 4.20 2.62
CA ARG A 136 -3.36 3.63 3.69
C ARG A 136 -2.05 3.04 3.16
N MET A 137 -2.09 2.35 2.02
CA MET A 137 -0.88 1.85 1.38
C MET A 137 0.04 3.00 0.93
N PHE A 138 -0.49 4.08 0.36
CA PHE A 138 0.31 5.24 -0.03
C PHE A 138 1.00 5.91 1.16
N GLU A 139 0.25 6.19 2.22
CA GLU A 139 0.79 6.71 3.48
C GLU A 139 1.95 5.83 3.98
N VAL A 140 1.70 4.53 4.13
CA VAL A 140 2.68 3.59 4.66
C VAL A 140 4.01 3.60 3.87
N PHE A 141 3.99 3.71 2.55
CA PHE A 141 5.21 3.74 1.74
C PHE A 141 5.86 5.12 1.60
N LEU A 142 5.10 6.20 1.75
CA LEU A 142 5.62 7.57 1.71
C LEU A 142 6.13 8.05 3.08
N GLU A 143 5.60 7.48 4.17
CA GLU A 143 5.84 7.90 5.54
C GLU A 143 6.47 6.77 6.38
N SER A 144 5.72 5.70 6.66
CA SER A 144 6.12 4.68 7.64
C SER A 144 7.37 3.90 7.22
N VAL A 145 7.50 3.51 5.95
CA VAL A 145 8.66 2.74 5.44
C VAL A 145 9.96 3.58 5.45
N PRO A 146 10.00 4.80 4.88
CA PRO A 146 11.17 5.68 5.01
C PRO A 146 11.54 5.99 6.46
N GLN A 147 10.55 6.16 7.33
CA GLN A 147 10.78 6.35 8.76
C GLN A 147 11.36 5.10 9.43
N LEU A 148 10.91 3.91 9.05
CA LEU A 148 11.50 2.65 9.53
C LEU A 148 12.95 2.50 9.04
N VAL A 149 13.26 2.87 7.79
CA VAL A 149 14.64 2.93 7.27
C VAL A 149 15.52 3.86 8.13
N LEU A 150 15.00 5.05 8.49
CA LEU A 150 15.67 6.00 9.37
C LEU A 150 15.88 5.44 10.78
N GLN A 151 14.90 4.74 11.34
CA GLN A 151 15.01 4.11 12.66
C GLN A 151 16.08 3.01 12.67
N VAL A 152 16.12 2.15 11.64
CA VAL A 152 17.19 1.13 11.50
C VAL A 152 18.55 1.81 11.38
N TYR A 153 18.66 2.92 10.62
CA TYR A 153 19.90 3.68 10.48
C TYR A 153 20.40 4.23 11.82
N ILE A 154 19.50 4.78 12.64
CA ILE A 154 19.85 5.31 13.96
C ILE A 154 20.35 4.19 14.88
N ILE A 155 19.68 3.04 14.90
CA ILE A 155 20.08 1.90 15.76
C ILE A 155 21.46 1.37 15.35
N LEU A 156 21.67 1.10 14.05
CA LEU A 156 22.92 0.54 13.55
C LEU A 156 24.09 1.53 13.62
N GLY A 157 23.84 2.82 13.36
CA GLY A 157 24.89 3.84 13.32
C GLY A 157 25.24 4.46 14.67
N HIS A 158 24.30 4.51 15.63
CA HIS A 158 24.47 5.30 16.87
C HIS A 158 24.34 4.45 18.15
N ASN A 159 24.35 3.12 18.03
CA ASN A 159 24.28 2.16 19.15
C ASN A 159 23.15 2.47 20.16
N HIS A 160 22.00 2.95 19.66
CA HIS A 160 20.84 3.20 20.50
C HIS A 160 20.06 1.89 20.71
N GLN A 161 20.26 1.24 21.85
CA GLN A 161 19.69 -0.07 22.15
C GLN A 161 18.56 0.05 23.18
N SER A 162 17.37 0.43 22.74
CA SER A 162 16.15 0.38 23.56
C SER A 162 15.24 -0.75 23.11
N TYR A 163 14.89 -1.67 24.01
CA TYR A 163 13.95 -2.77 23.73
C TYR A 163 12.61 -2.27 23.18
N LEU A 164 12.13 -1.12 23.67
CA LEU A 164 10.89 -0.51 23.20
C LEU A 164 10.97 -0.06 21.73
N GLN A 165 12.16 0.35 21.27
CA GLN A 165 12.36 0.76 19.88
C GLN A 165 12.28 -0.44 18.93
N TYR A 166 12.86 -1.58 19.29
CA TYR A 166 12.73 -2.82 18.52
C TYR A 166 11.28 -3.30 18.42
N ILE A 167 10.53 -3.25 19.53
CA ILE A 167 9.10 -3.59 19.54
C ILE A 167 8.33 -2.64 18.61
N SER A 168 8.59 -1.34 18.69
CA SER A 168 7.95 -0.35 17.82
C SER A 168 8.22 -0.61 16.34
N MET A 169 9.48 -0.93 15.98
CA MET A 169 9.86 -1.27 14.62
C MET A 169 9.18 -2.56 14.11
N ALA A 170 9.07 -3.58 14.97
CA ALA A 170 8.37 -4.82 14.63
C ALA A 170 6.87 -4.59 14.38
N VAL A 171 6.23 -3.74 15.21
CA VAL A 171 4.83 -3.34 15.03
C VAL A 171 4.66 -2.52 13.74
N SER A 172 5.57 -1.58 13.46
CA SER A 172 5.58 -0.80 12.22
C SER A 172 5.69 -1.70 10.98
N LEU A 173 6.61 -2.66 10.99
CA LEU A 173 6.76 -3.66 9.92
C LEU A 173 5.50 -4.50 9.73
N LEU A 174 4.85 -4.92 10.82
CA LEU A 174 3.60 -5.67 10.75
C LEU A 174 2.48 -4.81 10.16
N ASN A 175 2.39 -3.54 10.54
CA ASN A 175 1.43 -2.58 9.98
C ASN A 175 1.66 -2.37 8.47
N ILE A 176 2.92 -2.24 8.03
CA ILE A 176 3.30 -2.16 6.61
C ILE A 176 2.80 -3.40 5.83
N ALA A 177 3.11 -4.59 6.34
CA ALA A 177 2.72 -5.85 5.70
C ALA A 177 1.19 -6.03 5.69
N TRP A 178 0.51 -5.64 6.77
CA TRP A 178 -0.94 -5.68 6.86
C TRP A 178 -1.63 -4.72 5.89
N ALA A 179 -1.12 -3.50 5.71
CA ALA A 179 -1.65 -2.55 4.73
C ALA A 179 -1.62 -3.12 3.30
N MET A 180 -0.52 -3.81 2.94
CA MET A 180 -0.41 -4.51 1.64
C MET A 180 -1.40 -5.67 1.49
N VAL A 181 -1.61 -6.44 2.56
CA VAL A 181 -2.61 -7.52 2.59
C VAL A 181 -4.01 -6.95 2.44
N ASP A 182 -4.35 -5.91 3.21
CA ASP A 182 -5.67 -5.31 3.19
C ASP A 182 -5.99 -4.71 1.83
N TYR A 183 -5.06 -3.95 1.24
CA TYR A 183 -5.17 -3.46 -0.13
C TYR A 183 -5.42 -4.59 -1.12
N ARG A 184 -4.59 -5.65 -1.09
CA ARG A 184 -4.74 -6.78 -2.03
C ARG A 184 -6.10 -7.46 -1.89
N ARG A 185 -6.65 -7.56 -0.68
CA ARG A 185 -7.97 -8.13 -0.41
C ARG A 185 -9.09 -7.21 -0.87
N CYS A 186 -9.01 -5.92 -0.59
CA CYS A 186 -9.99 -4.93 -1.02
C CYS A 186 -10.04 -4.84 -2.54
N PHE A 187 -8.87 -4.69 -3.18
CA PHE A 187 -8.75 -4.61 -4.64
C PHE A 187 -9.37 -5.82 -5.36
N ARG A 188 -9.13 -7.04 -4.88
CA ARG A 188 -9.72 -8.24 -5.51
C ARG A 188 -11.22 -8.38 -5.22
N ARG A 189 -11.76 -7.67 -4.23
CA ARG A 189 -13.20 -7.67 -3.90
C ARG A 189 -13.96 -6.57 -4.61
N SER A 190 -13.34 -5.42 -4.89
CA SER A 190 -13.94 -4.35 -5.71
C SER A 190 -14.12 -4.76 -7.17
N LEU A 191 -13.44 -5.81 -7.63
CA LEU A 191 -13.55 -6.30 -8.99
C LEU A 191 -14.53 -7.48 -9.07
N PRO A 192 -15.60 -7.39 -9.88
CA PRO A 192 -16.65 -8.41 -9.90
C PRO A 192 -16.14 -9.74 -10.45
N TYR A 193 -15.31 -9.70 -11.49
CA TYR A 193 -14.76 -10.87 -12.18
C TYR A 193 -13.58 -11.55 -11.47
N LEU A 194 -12.97 -10.91 -10.48
CA LEU A 194 -11.92 -11.57 -9.68
C LEU A 194 -12.53 -12.33 -8.50
N LYS A 195 -12.16 -13.61 -8.37
CA LYS A 195 -12.49 -14.42 -7.19
C LYS A 195 -11.83 -13.81 -5.97
N GLU A 196 -12.52 -13.61 -4.85
CA GLU A 196 -11.91 -12.98 -3.67
C GLU A 196 -10.75 -13.79 -3.06
N MET A 197 -9.92 -13.14 -2.24
CA MET A 197 -8.90 -13.84 -1.46
C MET A 197 -9.52 -14.38 -0.17
N PRO A 198 -9.48 -15.71 0.08
CA PRO A 198 -10.07 -16.28 1.27
C PRO A 198 -9.41 -15.74 2.55
N SER A 199 -10.20 -15.55 3.60
CA SER A 199 -9.65 -15.34 4.95
C SER A 199 -8.97 -16.63 5.45
N GLY A 200 -7.94 -16.48 6.28
CA GLY A 200 -7.23 -17.60 6.91
C GLY A 200 -5.85 -17.81 6.31
N ILE A 201 -5.53 -19.07 5.94
CA ILE A 201 -4.19 -19.48 5.51
C ILE A 201 -3.66 -18.65 4.32
N PRO A 202 -4.42 -18.36 3.24
CA PRO A 202 -3.92 -17.53 2.14
C PRO A 202 -3.50 -16.12 2.58
N THR A 203 -4.27 -15.53 3.50
CA THR A 203 -3.97 -14.21 4.06
C THR A 203 -2.69 -14.25 4.91
N ALA A 204 -2.54 -15.28 5.75
CA ALA A 204 -1.35 -15.46 6.57
C ALA A 204 -0.08 -15.69 5.71
N VAL A 205 -0.16 -16.56 4.70
CA VAL A 205 0.96 -16.83 3.79
C VAL A 205 1.36 -15.58 3.02
N TYR A 206 0.41 -14.79 2.53
CA TYR A 206 0.70 -13.53 1.84
C TYR A 206 1.31 -12.48 2.79
N LEU A 207 0.84 -12.43 4.04
CA LEU A 207 1.42 -11.57 5.08
C LEU A 207 2.88 -11.93 5.34
N PHE A 208 3.19 -13.22 5.56
CA PHE A 208 4.56 -13.67 5.77
C PHE A 208 5.45 -13.39 4.55
N TYR A 209 4.96 -13.64 3.34
CA TYR A 209 5.65 -13.24 2.11
C TYR A 209 6.04 -11.75 2.14
N LYS A 210 5.12 -10.85 2.51
CA LYS A 210 5.43 -9.41 2.58
C LYS A 210 6.41 -9.07 3.71
N ILE A 211 6.26 -9.64 4.90
CA ILE A 211 7.21 -9.44 6.01
C ILE A 211 8.62 -9.86 5.59
N PHE A 212 8.78 -11.08 5.08
CA PHE A 212 10.07 -11.66 4.75
C PHE A 212 10.72 -11.08 3.48
N THR A 213 9.98 -10.35 2.64
CA THR A 213 10.57 -9.62 1.50
C THR A 213 10.86 -8.15 1.82
N ILE A 214 10.01 -7.49 2.61
CA ILE A 214 10.17 -6.06 2.96
C ILE A 214 11.27 -5.88 4.01
N THR A 215 11.39 -6.77 4.99
CA THR A 215 12.40 -6.64 6.05
C THR A 215 13.85 -6.62 5.53
N PRO A 216 14.32 -7.61 4.74
CA PRO A 216 15.68 -7.58 4.20
C PRO A 216 15.88 -6.40 3.25
N ARG A 217 14.81 -5.95 2.57
CA ARG A 217 14.86 -4.78 1.70
C ARG A 217 15.11 -3.47 2.48
N ILE A 218 14.36 -3.25 3.57
CA ILE A 218 14.57 -2.08 4.45
C ILE A 218 15.99 -2.10 5.01
N LEU A 219 16.44 -3.25 5.51
CA LEU A 219 17.80 -3.40 6.05
C LEU A 219 18.87 -3.10 4.99
N SER A 220 18.74 -3.65 3.78
CA SER A 220 19.63 -3.40 2.64
C SER A 220 19.72 -1.91 2.29
N LEU A 221 18.57 -1.23 2.15
CA LEU A 221 18.53 0.20 1.84
C LEU A 221 19.20 1.03 2.96
N THR A 222 19.01 0.65 4.22
CA THR A 222 19.73 1.28 5.34
C THR A 222 21.25 1.10 5.23
N LEU A 223 21.73 -0.10 4.90
CA LEU A 223 23.18 -0.35 4.75
C LEU A 223 23.77 0.46 3.59
N PHE A 224 23.04 0.64 2.49
CA PHE A 224 23.44 1.53 1.41
C PHE A 224 23.56 2.99 1.86
N ILE A 225 22.62 3.49 2.67
CA ILE A 225 22.70 4.84 3.25
C ILE A 225 23.93 4.99 4.16
N MET A 226 24.24 3.97 4.97
CA MET A 226 25.44 3.95 5.82
C MET A 226 26.74 3.90 5.01
N LEU A 227 26.72 3.24 3.86
CA LEU A 227 27.88 3.15 2.97
C LEU A 227 28.28 4.53 2.43
N SER A 228 27.36 5.26 1.79
CA SER A 228 27.66 6.57 1.22
C SER A 228 26.41 7.42 0.97
N ALA A 229 26.54 8.74 1.10
CA ALA A 229 25.51 9.67 0.66
C ALA A 229 25.21 9.54 -0.85
N PHE A 230 26.17 9.11 -1.68
CA PHE A 230 25.92 8.86 -3.10
C PHE A 230 24.93 7.72 -3.36
N CYS A 231 24.77 6.79 -2.41
CA CYS A 231 23.77 5.73 -2.52
C CYS A 231 22.34 6.28 -2.44
N THR A 232 22.11 7.44 -1.82
CA THR A 232 20.78 8.09 -1.84
C THR A 232 20.44 8.63 -3.23
N VAL A 233 21.44 9.14 -3.96
CA VAL A 233 21.29 9.52 -5.37
C VAL A 233 20.98 8.30 -6.23
N ALA A 234 21.67 7.17 -5.99
CA ALA A 234 21.37 5.92 -6.69
C ALA A 234 19.93 5.42 -6.43
N MET A 235 19.44 5.53 -5.18
CA MET A 235 18.04 5.22 -4.85
C MET A 235 17.06 6.15 -5.59
N ALA A 236 17.36 7.44 -5.69
CA ALA A 236 16.57 8.37 -6.49
C ALA A 236 16.56 8.01 -7.98
N CYS A 237 17.68 7.55 -8.54
CA CYS A 237 17.73 7.05 -9.91
C CYS A 237 16.86 5.79 -10.10
N ILE A 238 16.90 4.84 -9.16
CA ILE A 238 16.04 3.64 -9.21
C ILE A 238 14.56 4.03 -9.11
N TRP A 239 14.24 5.01 -8.27
CA TRP A 239 12.89 5.57 -8.18
C TRP A 239 12.44 6.13 -9.52
N LEU A 240 13.27 6.93 -10.19
CA LEU A 240 12.96 7.45 -11.52
C LEU A 240 12.73 6.33 -12.54
N VAL A 241 13.53 5.26 -12.51
CA VAL A 241 13.30 4.08 -13.38
C VAL A 241 11.94 3.44 -13.08
N GLY A 242 11.58 3.25 -11.82
CA GLY A 242 10.28 2.71 -11.42
C GLY A 242 9.11 3.61 -11.84
N THR A 243 9.27 4.92 -11.73
CA THR A 243 8.28 5.90 -12.21
C THR A 243 8.16 5.85 -13.73
N ILE A 244 9.27 5.86 -14.48
CA ILE A 244 9.27 5.75 -15.94
C ILE A 244 8.58 4.45 -16.37
N TRP A 245 8.84 3.33 -15.69
CA TRP A 245 8.13 2.08 -15.97
C TRP A 245 6.62 2.24 -15.76
N ALA A 246 6.17 2.87 -14.68
CA ALA A 246 4.74 3.18 -14.48
C ALA A 246 4.15 4.11 -15.56
N PHE A 247 4.96 4.96 -16.20
CA PHE A 247 4.54 5.74 -17.38
C PHE A 247 4.40 4.88 -18.63
N VAL A 248 5.32 3.94 -18.84
CA VAL A 248 5.31 3.01 -19.99
C VAL A 248 4.16 2.01 -19.91
N GLU A 249 3.76 1.62 -18.69
CA GLU A 249 2.59 0.75 -18.47
C GLU A 249 1.24 1.46 -18.68
N GLU A 250 1.24 2.75 -19.06
CA GLU A 250 0.06 3.54 -19.45
C GLU A 250 -1.13 3.44 -18.47
N THR A 251 -0.86 3.59 -17.18
CA THR A 251 -1.91 3.50 -16.15
C THR A 251 -3.02 4.54 -16.33
N ASP A 252 -4.28 4.14 -16.16
CA ASP A 252 -5.45 5.04 -16.18
C ASP A 252 -6.28 4.90 -14.88
N PHE A 253 -5.68 5.33 -13.76
CA PHE A 253 -6.32 5.21 -12.46
C PHE A 253 -7.12 6.45 -12.06
N CYS A 254 -6.64 7.63 -12.42
CA CYS A 254 -7.15 8.92 -11.95
C CYS A 254 -7.91 9.68 -13.04
N THR A 255 -8.94 10.43 -12.65
CA THR A 255 -9.71 11.30 -13.56
C THR A 255 -8.91 12.48 -14.11
N SER A 256 -7.87 12.92 -13.39
CA SER A 256 -7.02 14.06 -13.77
C SER A 256 -5.60 13.61 -14.12
N ARG A 257 -5.05 14.16 -15.21
CA ARG A 257 -3.67 13.89 -15.66
C ARG A 257 -2.62 14.21 -14.59
N VAL A 258 -2.81 15.30 -13.84
CA VAL A 258 -1.86 15.69 -12.77
C VAL A 258 -1.89 14.67 -11.64
N LEU A 259 -3.07 14.17 -11.29
CA LEU A 259 -3.23 13.16 -10.24
C LEU A 259 -2.65 11.81 -10.70
N GLU A 260 -2.77 11.48 -11.98
CA GLU A 260 -2.16 10.29 -12.57
C GLU A 260 -0.62 10.35 -12.54
N HIS A 261 -0.03 11.52 -12.83
CA HIS A 261 1.41 11.71 -12.68
C HIS A 261 1.88 11.53 -11.23
N LEU A 262 1.12 12.07 -10.27
CA LEU A 262 1.39 11.87 -8.85
C LEU A 262 1.26 10.39 -8.46
N TYR A 263 0.23 9.69 -8.96
CA TYR A 263 0.05 8.25 -8.73
C TYR A 263 1.25 7.45 -9.23
N ARG A 264 1.70 7.67 -10.47
CA ARG A 264 2.88 6.99 -11.05
C ARG A 264 4.17 7.29 -10.28
N ALA A 265 4.33 8.51 -9.78
CA ALA A 265 5.46 8.88 -8.92
C ALA A 265 5.44 8.08 -7.59
N ILE A 266 4.28 7.95 -6.94
CA ILE A 266 4.09 7.15 -5.73
C ILE A 266 4.34 5.66 -6.00
N VAL A 267 3.84 5.13 -7.12
CA VAL A 267 4.11 3.75 -7.54
C VAL A 267 5.62 3.51 -7.66
N GLY A 268 6.36 4.45 -8.26
CA GLY A 268 7.82 4.42 -8.27
C GLY A 268 8.43 4.30 -6.86
N VAL A 269 7.89 5.03 -5.87
CA VAL A 269 8.36 4.93 -4.47
C VAL A 269 8.05 3.55 -3.91
N ILE A 270 6.84 3.02 -4.11
CA ILE A 270 6.46 1.68 -3.63
C ILE A 270 7.40 0.63 -4.22
N LEU A 271 7.76 0.74 -5.51
CA LEU A 271 8.67 -0.19 -6.18
C LEU A 271 10.10 -0.18 -5.63
N LEU A 272 10.54 0.90 -4.98
CA LEU A 272 11.81 0.87 -4.24
C LEU A 272 11.80 -0.20 -3.15
N PHE A 273 10.63 -0.49 -2.56
CA PHE A 273 10.50 -1.30 -1.35
C PHE A 273 9.83 -2.65 -1.59
N THR A 274 8.87 -2.75 -2.50
CA THR A 274 8.18 -4.01 -2.80
C THR A 274 7.58 -4.03 -4.19
N PHE A 275 7.43 -5.23 -4.77
CA PHE A 275 6.70 -5.38 -6.03
C PHE A 275 5.23 -4.97 -5.84
N PHE A 276 4.81 -4.04 -6.69
CA PHE A 276 3.44 -3.55 -6.79
C PHE A 276 2.91 -3.80 -8.20
N ASN A 277 1.76 -4.46 -8.31
CA ASN A 277 1.16 -4.78 -9.60
C ASN A 277 0.32 -3.58 -10.06
N ILE A 278 0.81 -2.90 -11.12
CA ILE A 278 0.24 -1.66 -11.64
C ILE A 278 -0.84 -1.89 -12.71
N LYS A 279 -0.93 -3.09 -13.30
CA LYS A 279 -1.82 -3.35 -14.45
C LYS A 279 -2.85 -4.46 -14.19
N GLY A 280 -2.71 -5.18 -13.09
CA GLY A 280 -3.56 -6.32 -12.72
C GLY A 280 -3.54 -7.54 -13.65
N GLU A 281 -2.77 -7.49 -14.75
CA GLU A 281 -2.61 -8.57 -15.72
C GLU A 281 -1.60 -9.65 -15.27
N ASN A 282 -1.18 -10.52 -16.20
CA ASN A 282 -0.28 -11.64 -15.97
C ASN A 282 1.15 -11.16 -15.63
N THR A 283 1.37 -10.78 -14.37
CA THR A 283 2.61 -10.14 -13.91
C THR A 283 3.76 -11.09 -13.61
N THR A 284 3.69 -12.35 -14.02
CA THR A 284 4.70 -13.36 -13.66
C THR A 284 6.12 -12.91 -14.05
N VAL A 285 6.30 -12.44 -15.30
CA VAL A 285 7.61 -11.99 -15.79
C VAL A 285 8.10 -10.74 -15.05
N HIS A 286 7.26 -9.70 -14.96
CA HIS A 286 7.62 -8.46 -14.26
C HIS A 286 7.98 -8.71 -12.79
N MET A 287 7.22 -9.60 -12.12
CA MET A 287 7.46 -9.99 -10.74
C MET A 287 8.79 -10.75 -10.60
N THR A 288 9.06 -11.72 -11.48
CA THR A 288 10.31 -12.47 -11.47
C THR A 288 11.52 -11.56 -11.70
N VAL A 289 11.47 -10.67 -12.70
CA VAL A 289 12.55 -9.70 -12.99
C VAL A 289 12.79 -8.79 -11.78
N TYR A 290 11.72 -8.27 -11.16
CA TYR A 290 11.82 -7.44 -9.97
C TYR A 290 12.54 -8.16 -8.82
N TYR A 291 12.13 -9.39 -8.50
CA TYR A 291 12.71 -10.12 -7.38
C TYR A 291 14.14 -10.57 -7.64
N ILE A 292 14.53 -10.91 -8.88
CA ILE A 292 15.93 -11.17 -9.23
C ILE A 292 16.79 -9.93 -8.94
N PHE A 293 16.35 -8.76 -9.38
CA PHE A 293 17.07 -7.51 -9.15
C PHE A 293 17.11 -7.13 -7.66
N SER A 294 15.98 -7.29 -6.95
CA SER A 294 15.89 -7.03 -5.51
C SER A 294 16.86 -7.91 -4.71
N VAL A 295 16.92 -9.21 -4.99
CA VAL A 295 17.87 -10.14 -4.34
C VAL A 295 19.30 -9.70 -4.57
N GLY A 296 19.65 -9.37 -5.83
CA GLY A 296 20.99 -8.89 -6.17
C GLY A 296 21.36 -7.63 -5.37
N GLN A 297 20.46 -6.65 -5.29
CA GLN A 297 20.68 -5.43 -4.51
C GLN A 297 20.78 -5.70 -3.01
N ASN A 298 19.93 -6.58 -2.47
CA ASN A 298 19.89 -6.91 -1.06
C ASN A 298 21.17 -7.60 -0.58
N LEU A 299 21.74 -8.48 -1.40
CA LEU A 299 23.02 -9.13 -1.11
C LEU A 299 24.21 -8.18 -1.33
N ALA A 300 24.14 -7.29 -2.32
CA ALA A 300 25.21 -6.32 -2.59
C ALA A 300 25.41 -5.33 -1.43
N ALA A 301 24.36 -4.94 -0.70
CA ALA A 301 24.43 -3.95 0.37
C ALA A 301 25.43 -4.29 1.50
N PRO A 302 25.33 -5.43 2.21
CA PRO A 302 26.30 -5.80 3.23
C PRO A 302 27.70 -6.05 2.64
N ILE A 303 27.78 -6.64 1.43
CA ILE A 303 29.07 -6.95 0.77
C ILE A 303 29.83 -5.67 0.47
N LEU A 304 29.18 -4.69 -0.16
CA LEU A 304 29.81 -3.41 -0.49
C LEU A 304 30.16 -2.60 0.76
N LEU A 305 29.33 -2.66 1.80
CA LEU A 305 29.65 -2.04 3.09
C LEU A 305 30.92 -2.64 3.71
N PHE A 306 31.04 -3.97 3.69
CA PHE A 306 32.23 -4.67 4.20
C PHE A 306 33.49 -4.35 3.37
N LEU A 307 33.38 -4.35 2.04
CA LEU A 307 34.53 -4.11 1.16
C LEU A 307 35.02 -2.66 1.18
N LEU A 308 34.11 -1.68 1.28
CA LEU A 308 34.45 -0.26 1.15
C LEU A 308 34.60 0.46 2.50
N LYS A 309 34.10 -0.09 3.61
CA LYS A 309 34.24 0.46 4.98
C LYS A 309 34.60 -0.59 6.03
N PRO A 310 35.78 -1.23 5.95
CA PRO A 310 36.17 -2.30 6.88
C PRO A 310 36.45 -1.82 8.33
N GLU A 311 36.71 -0.52 8.56
CA GLU A 311 37.24 0.00 9.84
C GLU A 311 36.19 0.29 10.94
N SER A 312 34.88 0.13 10.68
CA SER A 312 33.81 0.73 11.51
C SER A 312 33.01 -0.24 12.41
N GLY A 313 33.64 -1.27 12.98
CA GLY A 313 32.93 -2.30 13.78
C GLY A 313 31.97 -3.17 12.97
N VAL A 314 31.94 -2.98 11.64
CA VAL A 314 31.24 -3.76 10.62
C VAL A 314 31.54 -5.27 10.68
N PRO A 315 32.76 -5.74 11.04
CA PRO A 315 33.05 -7.18 11.07
C PRO A 315 32.12 -7.98 12.00
N ASP A 316 31.69 -7.41 13.12
CA ASP A 316 30.96 -8.14 14.16
C ASP A 316 29.51 -8.44 13.77
N TYR A 317 28.87 -7.54 13.00
CA TYR A 317 27.48 -7.70 12.55
C TYR A 317 27.34 -8.04 11.06
N PHE A 318 28.43 -8.07 10.28
CA PHE A 318 28.39 -8.42 8.86
C PHE A 318 27.80 -9.82 8.59
N LEU A 319 28.35 -10.86 9.22
CA LEU A 319 27.89 -12.24 9.01
C LEU A 319 26.44 -12.46 9.49
N PRO A 320 26.03 -11.99 10.69
CA PRO A 320 24.62 -12.05 11.11
C PRO A 320 23.66 -11.36 10.13
N ILE A 321 24.01 -10.17 9.64
CA ILE A 321 23.16 -9.41 8.70
C ILE A 321 23.06 -10.12 7.36
N LEU A 322 24.18 -10.59 6.79
CA LEU A 322 24.19 -11.31 5.52
C LEU A 322 23.36 -12.60 5.61
N PHE A 323 23.56 -13.36 6.68
CA PHE A 323 22.78 -14.57 6.95
C PHE A 323 21.29 -14.26 7.09
N PHE A 324 20.94 -13.21 7.85
CA PHE A 324 19.56 -12.77 8.02
C PHE A 324 18.92 -12.40 6.68
N ILE A 325 19.60 -11.60 5.84
CA ILE A 325 19.09 -11.20 4.53
C ILE A 325 18.82 -12.43 3.66
N LEU A 326 19.78 -13.35 3.57
CA LEU A 326 19.66 -14.56 2.75
C LEU A 326 18.49 -15.46 3.20
N VAL A 327 18.40 -15.74 4.51
CA VAL A 327 17.35 -16.61 5.06
C VAL A 327 15.98 -15.96 4.92
N SER A 328 15.86 -14.68 5.30
CA SER A 328 14.60 -13.94 5.25
C SER A 328 14.09 -13.86 3.81
N GLU A 329 14.94 -13.49 2.85
CA GLU A 329 14.53 -13.38 1.45
C GLU A 329 14.17 -14.74 0.83
N SER A 330 14.92 -15.80 1.15
CA SER A 330 14.60 -17.17 0.72
C SER A 330 13.24 -17.62 1.26
N MET A 331 12.94 -17.33 2.54
CA MET A 331 11.63 -17.60 3.13
C MET A 331 10.53 -16.78 2.45
N GLY A 332 10.78 -15.50 2.16
CA GLY A 332 9.85 -14.61 1.48
C GLY A 332 9.47 -15.11 0.08
N LEU A 333 10.47 -15.51 -0.71
CA LEU A 333 10.27 -16.11 -2.03
C LEU A 333 9.60 -17.49 -1.95
N GLY A 334 9.89 -18.27 -0.90
CA GLY A 334 9.20 -19.53 -0.60
C GLY A 334 7.71 -19.32 -0.34
N PHE A 335 7.33 -18.37 0.52
CA PHE A 335 5.93 -18.01 0.76
C PHE A 335 5.25 -17.43 -0.47
N LEU A 336 5.98 -16.66 -1.29
CA LEU A 336 5.48 -16.18 -2.57
C LEU A 336 5.14 -17.34 -3.52
N GLY A 337 6.05 -18.30 -3.67
CA GLY A 337 5.86 -19.50 -4.47
C GLY A 337 4.71 -20.35 -3.95
N LEU A 338 4.62 -20.57 -2.64
CA LEU A 338 3.52 -21.27 -1.98
C LEU A 338 2.17 -20.58 -2.24
N TYR A 339 2.14 -19.24 -2.16
CA TYR A 339 0.94 -18.47 -2.44
C TYR A 339 0.47 -18.67 -3.88
N TYR A 340 1.32 -18.44 -4.88
CA TYR A 340 0.92 -18.54 -6.29
C TYR A 340 0.70 -19.97 -6.79
N SER A 341 1.36 -20.97 -6.20
CA SER A 341 1.18 -22.37 -6.56
C SER A 341 -0.14 -22.95 -6.03
N LEU A 342 -0.43 -22.80 -4.73
CA LEU A 342 -1.51 -23.52 -4.05
C LEU A 342 -2.68 -22.64 -3.59
N LEU A 343 -2.43 -21.36 -3.28
CA LEU A 343 -3.41 -20.54 -2.53
C LEU A 343 -3.99 -19.38 -3.35
N HIS A 344 -3.35 -19.00 -4.46
CA HIS A 344 -3.78 -17.90 -5.30
C HIS A 344 -5.07 -18.30 -6.01
N PRO A 345 -6.17 -17.55 -5.84
CA PRO A 345 -7.42 -17.84 -6.52
C PRO A 345 -7.25 -17.56 -8.02
N ARG A 346 -7.01 -18.63 -8.80
CA ARG A 346 -6.92 -18.57 -10.26
C ARG A 346 -8.29 -18.16 -10.83
N GLN A 347 -8.26 -17.36 -11.90
CA GLN A 347 -9.46 -16.85 -12.56
C GLN A 347 -10.28 -18.02 -13.15
N PRO A 348 -11.63 -18.01 -13.08
CA PRO A 348 -12.44 -18.56 -14.16
C PRO A 348 -12.23 -17.67 -15.40
N CYS A 349 -12.00 -18.28 -16.56
CA CYS A 349 -11.68 -17.59 -17.81
C CYS A 349 -12.53 -16.35 -18.09
N ARG A 350 -11.88 -15.39 -18.75
CA ARG A 350 -12.39 -14.21 -19.46
C ARG A 350 -13.49 -14.50 -20.52
N GLU A 351 -14.05 -15.71 -20.54
CA GLU A 351 -15.15 -16.12 -21.44
C GLU A 351 -16.47 -15.43 -21.08
N LYS A 352 -16.69 -15.02 -19.82
CA LYS A 352 -17.94 -14.34 -19.44
C LYS A 352 -18.05 -12.89 -19.90
N MET A 353 -16.96 -12.22 -20.25
CA MET A 353 -17.04 -10.86 -20.81
C MET A 353 -17.53 -10.87 -22.26
N THR A 354 -17.18 -11.90 -23.05
CA THR A 354 -17.57 -11.98 -24.46
C THR A 354 -19.01 -12.48 -24.65
N GLU A 355 -19.54 -13.27 -23.71
CA GLU A 355 -20.93 -13.77 -23.77
C GLU A 355 -21.95 -12.72 -23.30
N GLU A 356 -21.63 -11.89 -22.30
CA GLU A 356 -22.53 -10.81 -21.85
C GLU A 356 -22.55 -9.62 -22.84
N ASP A 357 -21.40 -9.17 -23.36
CA ASP A 357 -21.36 -8.11 -24.41
C ASP A 357 -21.90 -8.59 -25.78
N GLY A 358 -21.96 -9.91 -26.01
CA GLY A 358 -22.44 -10.51 -27.26
C GLY A 358 -23.95 -10.78 -27.30
N MET A 359 -24.62 -10.87 -26.15
CA MET A 359 -26.08 -11.07 -26.06
C MET A 359 -26.87 -9.76 -25.93
N ASP A 360 -26.26 -8.68 -25.45
CA ASP A 360 -26.96 -7.39 -25.23
C ASP A 360 -27.07 -6.50 -26.48
N GLN A 361 -26.58 -6.96 -27.65
CA GLN A 361 -26.69 -6.20 -28.90
C GLN A 361 -28.03 -6.35 -29.66
N VAL A 362 -29.01 -7.10 -29.13
CA VAL A 362 -30.28 -7.34 -29.85
C VAL A 362 -31.51 -6.62 -29.28
N ASP A 363 -31.50 -6.11 -28.05
CA ASP A 363 -32.67 -5.38 -27.53
C ASP A 363 -32.36 -3.91 -27.22
N GLY A 364 -32.91 -3.05 -28.08
CA GLY A 364 -32.91 -1.59 -27.93
C GLY A 364 -33.70 -1.16 -26.70
N MET A 365 -33.00 -1.00 -25.58
CA MET A 365 -33.44 -0.19 -24.46
C MET A 365 -32.25 0.63 -23.95
N ASN A 366 -32.45 1.94 -23.79
CA ASN A 366 -31.48 2.88 -23.23
C ASN A 366 -31.11 2.46 -21.81
N HIS A 367 -30.08 1.62 -21.66
CA HIS A 367 -29.43 1.39 -20.38
C HIS A 367 -28.58 2.61 -20.05
N GLU A 368 -28.88 3.28 -18.93
CA GLU A 368 -27.91 4.17 -18.29
C GLU A 368 -26.59 3.39 -18.11
N PRO A 369 -25.42 4.01 -18.35
CA PRO A 369 -24.15 3.31 -18.21
C PRO A 369 -23.99 2.82 -16.76
N LYS A 370 -23.79 1.50 -16.57
CA LYS A 370 -23.40 0.92 -15.28
C LYS A 370 -22.27 1.75 -14.68
N LYS A 371 -22.45 2.27 -13.47
CA LYS A 371 -21.44 3.06 -12.76
C LYS A 371 -20.22 2.17 -12.47
N THR A 372 -19.21 2.26 -13.35
CA THR A 372 -17.96 1.52 -13.19
C THR A 372 -17.16 2.07 -12.02
N THR A 373 -16.61 1.19 -11.17
CA THR A 373 -15.69 1.60 -10.11
C THR A 373 -14.38 2.14 -10.71
N ARG A 374 -13.68 3.00 -9.96
CA ARG A 374 -12.34 3.49 -10.34
C ARG A 374 -11.36 2.34 -10.63
N PHE A 375 -11.51 1.23 -9.92
CA PHE A 375 -10.70 0.03 -10.11
C PHE A 375 -11.08 -0.80 -11.34
N GLU A 376 -12.30 -0.67 -11.86
CA GLU A 376 -12.64 -1.25 -13.17
C GLU A 376 -11.96 -0.47 -14.29
N ARG A 377 -11.89 0.87 -14.20
CA ARG A 377 -11.08 1.69 -15.12
C ARG A 377 -9.60 1.32 -15.09
N PHE A 378 -9.07 1.06 -13.89
CA PHE A 378 -7.68 0.60 -13.69
C PHE A 378 -7.30 -0.68 -14.46
N LEU A 379 -8.29 -1.51 -14.85
CA LEU A 379 -8.05 -2.80 -15.50
C LEU A 379 -8.65 -2.90 -16.92
N GLN A 380 -9.14 -1.80 -17.49
CA GLN A 380 -9.77 -1.76 -18.82
C GLN A 380 -8.78 -1.55 -19.98
N ILE A 381 -7.49 -1.83 -19.80
CA ILE A 381 -6.45 -1.73 -20.85
C ILE A 381 -5.77 -3.07 -21.09
#